data_AF-A0A7S2C4I3-F1
#
_entry.id   AF-A0A7S2C4I3-F1
#
_cell.length_a   1.000
_cell.length_b   1.000
_cell.length_c   1.000
_cell.angle_alpha   90.00
_cell.angle_beta   90.00
_cell.angle_gamma   90.00
#
_symmetry.space_group_name_H-M   'P 1'
#
loop_
_entity.id
_entity.type
_entity.pdbx_description
1 polymer ?
#
loop_
_entity_poly.entity_id
_entity_poly.type
_entity_poly.pdbx_seq_one_letter_code
_entity_poly.pdbx_strand_id
1 'polypeptide(L)'
;AIVCRSDRWPLLVDPQLQGTAWIKKMESGTERHLQILRLGSSNLLNGLETAIENGWSVLIENIGERIDAVLGPLIARATVKRGGSLYLPLGENEVSFHKDFRL
;
A
#
# COMPACT_ATOMS: atom_id res chain seq x y z
N ALA A 1 -15.41 -6.91 -12.23
CA ALA A 1 -14.54 -6.93 -11.03
C ALA A 1 -13.14 -6.43 -11.41
N ILE A 2 -12.87 -5.14 -11.28
CA ILE A 2 -11.61 -4.49 -11.72
C ILE A 2 -10.60 -4.35 -10.56
N VAL A 3 -11.10 -4.25 -9.32
CA VAL A 3 -10.28 -4.02 -8.11
C VAL A 3 -9.27 -5.15 -7.85
N CYS A 4 -9.54 -6.38 -8.29
CA CYS A 4 -8.67 -7.54 -8.04
C CYS A 4 -7.65 -7.83 -9.17
N ARG A 5 -7.67 -7.08 -10.28
CA ARG A 5 -6.86 -7.35 -11.50
C ARG A 5 -6.34 -6.06 -12.13
N SER A 6 -5.65 -5.24 -11.35
CA SER A 6 -5.05 -3.99 -11.83
C SER A 6 -3.53 -4.00 -11.70
N ASP A 7 -2.85 -3.57 -12.76
CA ASP A 7 -1.40 -3.35 -12.78
C ASP A 7 -1.00 -2.16 -11.88
N ARG A 8 -1.94 -1.25 -11.61
CA ARG A 8 -1.81 -0.12 -10.69
C ARG A 8 -2.60 -0.35 -9.41
N TRP A 9 -2.22 0.32 -8.33
CA TRP A 9 -3.03 0.33 -7.11
C TRP A 9 -4.36 1.05 -7.33
N PRO A 10 -5.49 0.47 -6.93
CA PRO A 10 -6.80 1.08 -7.15
C PRO A 10 -7.00 2.30 -6.24
N LEU A 11 -7.45 3.41 -6.81
CA LEU A 11 -7.93 4.56 -6.04
C LEU A 11 -9.44 4.43 -5.85
N LEU A 12 -9.90 4.40 -4.60
CA LEU A 12 -11.32 4.34 -4.26
C LEU A 12 -11.83 5.76 -3.94
N VAL A 13 -12.79 6.25 -4.74
CA VAL A 13 -13.55 7.47 -4.45
C VAL A 13 -14.92 7.04 -3.92
N ASP A 14 -15.12 7.14 -2.61
CA ASP A 14 -16.29 6.62 -1.92
C ASP A 14 -16.93 7.69 -1.01
N PRO A 15 -17.93 8.45 -1.51
CA PRO A 15 -18.60 9.48 -0.71
C PRO A 15 -19.49 8.91 0.41
N GLN A 16 -19.80 7.61 0.38
CA GLN A 16 -20.70 6.96 1.36
C GLN A 16 -19.97 6.01 2.31
N LEU A 17 -18.64 5.86 2.19
CA LEU A 17 -17.79 4.97 2.98
C LEU A 17 -18.16 3.47 2.90
N GLN A 18 -19.02 3.05 1.97
CA GLN A 18 -19.44 1.66 1.81
C GLN A 18 -18.35 0.77 1.21
N GLY A 19 -17.59 1.28 0.24
CA GLY A 19 -16.45 0.60 -0.36
C GLY A 19 -15.31 0.43 0.63
N THR A 20 -15.01 1.47 1.43
CA THR A 20 -13.99 1.39 2.48
C THR A 20 -14.36 0.35 3.55
N ALA A 21 -15.62 0.32 4.00
CA ALA A 21 -16.11 -0.68 4.93
C ALA A 21 -16.06 -2.10 4.35
N TRP A 22 -16.38 -2.24 3.06
CA TRP A 22 -16.31 -3.53 2.36
C TRP A 22 -14.88 -4.06 2.23
N ILE A 23 -13.91 -3.21 1.88
CA ILE A 23 -12.48 -3.60 1.79
C ILE A 23 -11.97 -4.03 3.16
N LYS A 24 -12.25 -3.27 4.22
CA LYS A 24 -11.89 -3.65 5.59
C LYS A 24 -12.46 -5.01 5.99
N LYS A 25 -13.72 -5.26 5.66
CA LYS A 25 -14.38 -6.55 5.91
C LYS A 25 -13.77 -7.68 5.09
N MET A 26 -13.46 -7.44 3.82
CA MET A 26 -12.83 -8.44 2.95
C MET A 26 -11.44 -8.82 3.44
N GLU A 27 -10.58 -7.85 3.72
CA GLU A 27 -9.21 -8.11 4.19
C GLU A 27 -9.18 -8.68 5.62
N SER A 28 -10.16 -8.37 6.47
CA SER A 28 -10.30 -8.99 7.79
C SER A 28 -10.51 -10.52 7.74
N GLY A 29 -11.01 -11.04 6.62
CA GLY A 29 -11.14 -12.48 6.39
C GLY A 29 -9.89 -13.15 5.83
N THR A 30 -8.80 -12.41 5.64
CA THR A 30 -7.54 -12.94 5.10
C THR A 30 -6.49 -13.04 6.21
N GLU A 31 -5.52 -13.94 6.05
CA GLU A 31 -4.36 -14.04 6.98
C GLU A 31 -3.40 -12.84 6.86
N ARG A 32 -3.62 -11.95 5.88
CA ARG A 32 -2.83 -10.73 5.72
C ARG A 32 -3.34 -9.68 6.69
N HIS A 33 -2.45 -9.20 7.55
CA HIS A 33 -2.75 -8.10 8.45
C HIS A 33 -3.10 -6.85 7.63
N LEU A 34 -4.27 -6.25 7.86
CA LEU A 34 -4.67 -4.99 7.23
C LEU A 34 -4.21 -3.82 8.11
N GLN A 35 -3.31 -3.00 7.58
CA GLN A 35 -2.85 -1.78 8.22
C GLN A 35 -3.51 -0.55 7.59
N ILE A 36 -4.16 0.28 8.41
CA ILE A 36 -4.81 1.50 7.95
C ILE A 36 -3.88 2.67 8.23
N LEU A 37 -3.46 3.38 7.18
CA LEU A 37 -2.56 4.53 7.26
C LEU A 37 -3.24 5.79 6.72
N ARG A 38 -2.73 6.97 7.09
CA ARG A 38 -3.23 8.27 6.62
C ARG A 38 -2.11 9.07 6.00
N LEU A 39 -2.39 9.72 4.87
CA LEU A 39 -1.45 10.67 4.26
C LEU A 39 -1.18 11.85 5.20
N GLY A 40 0.08 12.29 5.25
CA GLY A 40 0.55 13.38 6.12
C GLY A 40 0.81 13.00 7.58
N SER A 41 0.61 11.73 7.97
CA SER A 41 1.03 11.25 9.28
C SER A 41 2.52 10.88 9.28
N SER A 42 3.24 11.21 10.34
CA SER A 42 4.66 10.83 10.52
C SER A 42 4.90 9.33 10.48
N ASN A 43 3.86 8.54 10.79
CA ASN A 43 3.93 7.08 10.87
C ASN A 43 3.63 6.39 9.53
N LEU A 44 3.30 7.14 8.48
CA LEU A 44 2.97 6.58 7.17
C LEU A 44 4.13 5.77 6.58
N LEU A 45 5.34 6.35 6.56
CA LEU A 45 6.52 5.69 5.99
C LEU A 45 6.88 4.45 6.78
N ASN A 46 7.10 4.57 8.09
CA ASN A 46 7.43 3.42 8.95
C ASN A 46 6.38 2.30 8.86
N GLY A 47 5.09 2.66 8.78
CA GLY A 47 4.01 1.71 8.62
C GLY A 47 4.03 1.00 7.26
N LEU A 48 4.32 1.74 6.19
CA LEU A 48 4.50 1.19 4.85
C LEU A 48 5.72 0.27 4.78
N GLU A 49 6.87 0.69 5.33
CA GLU A 49 8.09 -0.13 5.36
C GLU A 49 7.79 -1.49 6.01
N THR A 50 7.20 -1.46 7.21
CA THR A 50 6.82 -2.69 7.94
C THR A 50 5.86 -3.55 7.13
N ALA A 51 4.84 -2.95 6.52
CA ALA A 51 3.85 -3.69 5.76
C ALA A 51 4.43 -4.32 4.48
N ILE A 52 5.31 -3.60 3.78
CA ILE A 52 5.97 -4.06 2.56
C ILE A 52 6.89 -5.24 2.85
N GLU A 53 7.65 -5.20 3.95
CA GLU A 53 8.57 -6.27 4.34
C GLU A 53 7.82 -7.54 4.78
N ASN A 54 6.71 -7.38 5.50
CA ASN A 54 5.93 -8.50 6.02
C ASN A 54 4.85 -9.02 5.05
N GLY A 55 4.66 -8.37 3.90
CA GLY A 55 3.63 -8.75 2.93
C GLY A 55 2.20 -8.48 3.41
N TRP A 56 2.03 -7.45 4.22
CA TRP A 56 0.73 -7.04 4.76
C TRP A 56 -0.07 -6.24 3.74
N SER A 57 -1.37 -6.12 3.99
CA SER A 57 -2.27 -5.27 3.20
C SER A 57 -2.30 -3.89 3.83
N VAL A 58 -2.21 -2.83 3.03
CA VAL A 58 -2.30 -1.44 3.49
C VAL A 58 -3.50 -0.77 2.85
N LEU A 59 -4.24 0.01 3.63
CA LEU A 59 -5.26 0.92 3.14
C LEU A 59 -4.87 2.34 3.54
N ILE A 60 -4.62 3.20 2.55
CA ILE A 60 -4.37 4.62 2.80
C ILE A 60 -5.70 5.38 2.74
N GLU A 61 -6.12 5.93 3.87
CA GLU A 61 -7.31 6.76 3.98
C GLU A 61 -6.98 8.25 3.81
N ASN A 62 -8.03 9.01 3.47
CA ASN A 62 -7.97 10.46 3.33
C ASN A 62 -6.84 10.91 2.38
N ILE A 63 -6.76 10.25 1.22
CA ILE A 63 -5.88 10.68 0.14
C ILE A 63 -6.39 12.06 -0.30
N GLY A 64 -5.70 13.10 0.14
CA GLY A 64 -5.98 14.48 -0.29
C GLY A 64 -5.58 14.69 -1.75
N GLU A 65 -5.61 15.95 -2.20
CA GLU A 65 -5.25 16.30 -3.58
C GLU A 65 -3.76 16.10 -3.90
N ARG A 66 -2.92 16.01 -2.87
CA ARG A 66 -1.46 15.90 -3.00
C ARG A 66 -0.98 14.58 -2.39
N ILE A 67 -0.31 13.80 -3.21
CA ILE A 67 0.42 12.60 -2.80
C ILE A 67 1.88 12.98 -2.69
N ASP A 68 2.53 12.63 -1.58
CA ASP A 68 3.97 12.86 -1.43
C ASP A 68 4.76 12.11 -2.50
N ALA A 69 5.70 12.80 -3.15
CA ALA A 69 6.54 12.24 -4.21
C ALA A 69 7.33 11.00 -3.76
N VAL A 70 7.57 10.88 -2.45
CA VAL A 70 8.17 9.72 -1.78
C VAL A 70 7.41 8.42 -2.04
N LEU A 71 6.09 8.48 -2.22
CA LEU A 71 5.27 7.30 -2.54
C LEU A 71 5.30 6.95 -4.03
N GLY A 72 5.89 7.79 -4.87
CA GLY A 72 5.95 7.60 -6.33
C GLY A 72 6.45 6.22 -6.74
N PRO A 73 7.60 5.74 -6.23
CA PRO A 73 8.10 4.40 -6.55
C PRO A 73 7.15 3.28 -6.14
N LEU A 74 6.50 3.40 -4.97
CA LEU A 74 5.52 2.44 -4.47
C LEU A 74 4.28 2.39 -5.38
N ILE A 75 3.76 3.55 -5.76
CA ILE A 75 2.58 3.66 -6.63
C ILE A 75 2.87 3.09 -8.02
N ALA A 76 4.07 3.36 -8.54
CA ALA A 76 4.54 2.87 -9.82
C ALA A 76 4.99 1.39 -9.79
N ARG A 77 5.05 0.76 -8.60
CA ARG A 77 5.63 -0.58 -8.37
C ARG A 77 7.04 -0.70 -8.98
N ALA A 78 7.84 0.36 -8.82
CA ALA A 78 9.21 0.44 -9.35
C ALA A 78 10.19 -0.38 -8.50
N THR A 79 9.99 -1.70 -8.45
CA THR A 79 10.86 -2.61 -7.69
C THR A 79 12.14 -2.90 -8.46
N VAL A 80 13.28 -2.86 -7.78
CA VAL A 80 14.59 -3.25 -8.28
C VAL A 80 14.88 -4.67 -7.81
N LYS A 81 15.19 -5.57 -8.75
CA LYS A 81 15.64 -6.92 -8.40
C LYS A 81 17.13 -6.89 -8.07
N ARG A 82 17.50 -7.29 -6.85
CA ARG A 82 18.91 -7.48 -6.44
C ARG A 82 19.08 -8.91 -5.95
N GLY A 83 19.79 -9.72 -6.74
CA GLY A 83 19.89 -11.15 -6.51
C GLY A 83 18.54 -11.86 -6.64
N GLY A 84 18.15 -12.62 -5.61
CA GLY A 84 16.88 -13.35 -5.54
C GLY A 84 15.69 -12.54 -4.98
N SER A 85 15.95 -11.37 -4.41
CA SER A 85 14.95 -10.55 -3.71
C SER A 85 14.59 -9.28 -4.49
N LEU A 86 13.37 -8.78 -4.26
CA LEU A 86 12.89 -7.52 -4.80
C LEU A 86 13.05 -6.43 -3.73
N TYR A 87 13.44 -5.24 -4.16
CA TYR A 87 13.60 -4.08 -3.30
C TYR A 87 12.84 -2.90 -3.88
N LEU A 88 12.38 -1.99 -3.03
CA LEU A 88 11.65 -0.80 -3.44
C LEU A 88 12.27 0.42 -2.73
N PRO A 89 12.68 1.46 -3.48
CA PRO A 89 13.10 2.71 -2.85
C PRO A 89 11.87 3.43 -2.29
N LEU A 90 11.87 3.73 -0.99
CA LEU A 90 10.81 4.45 -0.30
C LEU A 90 11.43 5.57 0.53
N GLY A 91 11.29 6.81 0.04
CA GLY A 91 11.88 7.98 0.69
C GLY A 91 13.39 7.97 0.58
N GLU A 92 14.08 8.00 1.72
CA GLU A 92 15.54 7.87 1.79
C GLU A 92 15.99 6.42 2.01
N ASN A 93 15.07 5.50 2.27
CA ASN A 93 15.34 4.10 2.56
C ASN A 93 15.05 3.19 1.37
N GLU A 94 15.63 2.00 1.38
CA GLU A 94 15.31 0.93 0.44
C GLU A 94 14.76 -0.26 1.22
N VAL A 95 13.52 -0.68 0.91
CA VAL A 95 12.82 -1.74 1.63
C VAL A 95 12.74 -3.03 0.83
N SER A 96 12.82 -4.18 1.52
CA SER A 96 12.61 -5.48 0.89
C SER A 96 11.14 -5.66 0.52
N PHE A 97 10.86 -5.84 -0.76
CA PHE A 97 9.49 -5.97 -1.27
C PHE A 97 9.00 -7.41 -1.17
N HIS A 98 8.01 -7.66 -0.30
CA HIS A 98 7.36 -8.94 -0.21
C HIS A 98 6.30 -9.13 -1.32
N LYS A 99 6.33 -10.28 -1.99
CA LYS A 99 5.44 -10.60 -3.13
C LYS A 99 3.95 -10.57 -2.80
N ASP A 100 3.60 -10.80 -1.52
CA ASP A 100 2.21 -10.86 -1.05
C ASP A 100 1.67 -9.49 -0.57
N PHE A 101 2.50 -8.45 -0.55
CA PHE A 101 2.11 -7.09 -0.19
C PHE A 101 0.99 -6.56 -1.08
N ARG A 102 0.03 -5.84 -0.48
CA ARG A 102 -1.08 -5.20 -1.18
C ARG A 102 -1.31 -3.77 -0.65
N LEU A 103 -1.68 -2.87 -1.55
CA LEU A 103 -2.01 -1.46 -1.27
C LEU A 103 -3.36 -1.09 -1.90
#